data_AF-A0AAU5TLK5-F1
#
_entry.id   AF-A0AAU5TLK5-F1
#
_cell.length_a   1.000
_cell.length_b   1.000
_cell.length_c   1.000
_cell.angle_alpha   90.00
_cell.angle_beta   90.00
_cell.angle_gamma   90.00
#
_symmetry.space_group_name_H-M   'P 1'
#
loop_
_entity.id
_entity.type
_entity.pdbx_description
1 polymer ?
#
loop_
_entity_poly.entity_id
_entity_poly.type
_entity_poly.pdbx_seq_one_letter_code
_entity_poly.pdbx_strand_id
1 'polypeptide(L)' 'MQRIIGGYGSQSAIRRNAWIVVAGSVVLYALAALLATKGGWQAAFPVLLVAVVVDAVCLVVWLAFRSRRAS' A
#
# COMPACT_ATOMS: atom_id res chain seq x y z
N MET A 1 9.24 -26.85 22.89
CA MET A 1 8.23 -27.10 21.84
C MET A 1 7.21 -25.96 21.86
N GLN A 2 7.59 -24.78 21.35
CA GLN A 2 6.72 -23.59 21.30
C GLN A 2 6.27 -23.37 19.85
N ARG A 3 5.11 -23.93 19.51
CA ARG A 3 4.38 -23.58 18.29
C ARG A 3 3.73 -22.21 18.51
N ILE A 4 4.46 -21.14 18.24
CA ILE A 4 3.88 -19.83 17.92
C ILE A 4 4.02 -19.61 16.41
N ILE A 5 3.50 -20.57 15.65
CA ILE A 5 3.41 -20.52 14.19
C ILE A 5 1.92 -20.60 13.87
N GLY A 6 1.21 -19.49 14.03
CA GLY A 6 -0.25 -19.52 13.98
C GLY A 6 -0.93 -18.17 13.75
N GLY A 7 -0.30 -17.22 13.05
CA GLY A 7 -0.98 -15.93 12.83
C GLY A 7 -0.55 -15.08 11.65
N TYR A 8 0.64 -15.31 11.09
CA TYR A 8 1.12 -14.54 9.94
C TYR A 8 1.53 -15.52 8.84
N GLY A 9 0.89 -15.40 7.67
CA GLY A 9 1.18 -16.25 6.50
C GLY A 9 2.67 -16.28 6.17
N SER A 10 3.10 -17.25 5.36
CA SER A 10 4.52 -17.45 5.03
C SER A 10 5.20 -16.12 4.70
N GLN A 11 6.45 -15.90 5.13
CA GLN A 11 7.16 -14.65 4.81
C GLN A 11 7.17 -14.33 3.31
N SER A 12 7.15 -15.36 2.46
CA SER A 12 6.98 -15.24 1.02
C SER A 12 5.64 -14.63 0.61
N ALA A 13 4.52 -15.01 1.25
CA ALA A 13 3.20 -14.41 1.03
C ALA A 13 3.15 -12.94 1.49
N ILE A 14 3.76 -12.61 2.63
CA ILE A 14 3.84 -11.22 3.13
C ILE A 14 4.61 -10.34 2.14
N ARG A 15 5.78 -10.82 1.67
CA ARG A 15 6.61 -10.08 0.71
C ARG A 15 5.91 -9.93 -0.64
N ARG A 16 5.21 -10.97 -1.12
CA ARG A 16 4.40 -10.90 -2.35
C ARG A 16 3.28 -9.88 -2.23
N ASN A 17 2.56 -9.87 -1.11
CA ASN A 17 1.47 -8.93 -0.88
C ASN A 17 1.99 -7.49 -0.80
N ALA A 18 3.12 -7.26 -0.14
CA ALA A 18 3.77 -5.94 -0.12
C ALA A 18 4.11 -5.45 -1.54
N TRP A 19 4.67 -6.34 -2.38
CA TRP A 19 4.96 -6.00 -3.78
C TRP A 19 3.70 -5.70 -4.60
N ILE A 20 2.61 -6.44 -4.39
CA ILE A 20 1.32 -6.19 -5.06
C ILE A 20 0.79 -4.80 -4.71
N VAL A 21 0.88 -4.39 -3.45
CA VAL A 21 0.45 -3.06 -2.99
C VAL A 21 1.30 -1.96 -3.61
N VAL A 22 2.63 -2.13 -3.64
CA VAL A 22 3.54 -1.18 -4.29
C VAL A 22 3.23 -1.04 -5.77
N ALA A 23 3.09 -2.16 -6.49
CA ALA A 23 2.76 -2.16 -7.91
C ALA A 23 1.39 -1.49 -8.17
N GLY A 24 0.38 -1.79 -7.35
CA GLY A 24 -0.93 -1.16 -7.44
C GLY A 24 -0.89 0.35 -7.23
N SER A 25 -0.10 0.82 -6.26
CA SER A 25 0.07 2.26 -5.98
C SER A 25 0.75 2.98 -7.14
N VAL A 26 1.78 2.38 -7.74
CA VAL A 26 2.45 2.90 -8.95
C VAL A 26 1.45 3.04 -10.11
N VAL A 27 0.59 2.03 -10.32
CA VAL A 27 -0.43 2.07 -11.38
C VAL A 27 -1.43 3.20 -11.13
N LEU A 28 -1.87 3.42 -9.89
CA LEU A 28 -2.79 4.52 -9.54
C LEU A 28 -2.17 5.89 -9.83
N TYR A 29 -0.91 6.10 -9.46
CA TYR A 29 -0.21 7.36 -9.77
C TYR A 29 0.00 7.55 -11.28
N ALA A 30 0.31 6.49 -12.03
CA ALA A 30 0.43 6.56 -13.47
C ALA A 30 -0.91 6.92 -14.14
N LEU A 31 -2.02 6.31 -13.68
CA LEU A 31 -3.37 6.64 -14.15
C LEU A 31 -3.75 8.08 -13.81
N ALA A 32 -3.43 8.55 -12.61
CA ALA A 32 -3.65 9.94 -12.23
C ALA A 32 -2.88 10.92 -13.13
N ALA A 33 -1.61 10.62 -13.44
CA ALA A 33 -0.81 11.43 -14.36
C ALA A 33 -1.43 11.46 -15.77
N LEU A 34 -1.87 10.30 -16.28
CA LEU A 34 -2.54 10.20 -17.58
C LEU A 34 -3.86 11.01 -17.60
N LEU A 35 -4.68 10.89 -16.56
CA LEU A 35 -5.91 11.66 -16.42
C LEU A 35 -5.63 13.17 -16.32
N ALA A 36 -4.57 13.58 -15.63
CA ALA A 36 -4.16 14.97 -15.56
C ALA A 36 -3.82 15.53 -16.94
N THR A 37 -3.13 14.75 -17.79
CA THR A 37 -2.78 15.18 -19.15
C THR A 37 -3.98 15.31 -20.09
N LYS A 38 -5.06 14.55 -19.87
CA LYS A 38 -6.22 14.52 -20.77
C LYS A 38 -7.44 15.28 -20.28
N GLY A 39 -7.69 15.31 -18.97
CA GLY A 39 -8.87 15.90 -18.35
C GLY A 39 -8.54 16.93 -17.27
N GLY A 40 -7.27 17.31 -17.14
CA GLY A 40 -6.81 18.27 -16.14
C GLY A 40 -6.90 17.74 -14.71
N TRP A 41 -6.68 18.65 -13.76
CA TRP A 41 -6.61 18.31 -12.33
C TRP A 41 -7.91 17.71 -11.79
N GLN A 42 -9.07 18.13 -12.30
CA GLN A 42 -10.38 17.65 -11.85
C GLN A 42 -10.56 16.14 -12.14
N ALA A 43 -10.05 15.66 -13.27
CA ALA A 43 -10.10 14.23 -13.62
C ALA A 43 -9.08 13.39 -12.84
N ALA A 44 -7.91 13.96 -12.53
CA ALA A 44 -6.85 13.28 -11.78
C ALA A 44 -7.13 13.19 -10.27
N PHE A 45 -7.80 14.21 -9.71
CA PHE A 45 -8.00 14.36 -8.27
C PHE A 45 -8.64 13.15 -7.57
N PRO A 46 -9.71 12.52 -8.10
CA PRO A 46 -10.32 11.35 -7.45
C PRO A 46 -9.34 10.17 -7.35
N VAL A 47 -8.53 9.94 -8.39
CA VAL A 47 -7.56 8.84 -8.43
C VAL A 47 -6.38 9.12 -7.51
N LEU A 48 -5.89 10.37 -7.47
CA LEU A 48 -4.85 10.80 -6.53
C LEU A 48 -5.31 10.65 -5.08
N LEU A 49 -6.55 11.04 -4.78
CA LEU A 49 -7.11 10.90 -3.44
C LEU A 49 -7.11 9.43 -2.99
N VAL A 50 -7.54 8.52 -3.86
CA VAL A 50 -7.51 7.07 -3.57
C VAL A 50 -6.07 6.59 -3.34
N ALA A 51 -5.12 6.99 -4.19
CA ALA A 51 -3.71 6.62 -4.02
C ALA A 51 -3.16 7.08 -2.66
N VAL A 52 -3.40 8.33 -2.29
CA VAL A 52 -2.96 8.91 -1.01
C VAL A 52 -3.59 8.20 0.18
N VAL A 53 -4.89 7.87 0.12
CA VAL A 53 -5.57 7.13 1.20
C VAL A 53 -4.95 5.74 1.37
N VAL A 54 -4.67 5.03 0.27
CA VAL A 54 -4.02 3.72 0.32
C VAL A 54 -2.63 3.82 0.94
N ASP A 55 -1.82 4.79 0.52
CA ASP A 55 -0.48 5.02 1.07
C ASP A 55 -0.51 5.35 2.56
N ALA A 56 -1.46 6.20 2.99
CA ALA A 56 -1.64 6.54 4.40
C ALA A 56 -2.02 5.31 5.24
N VAL A 57 -2.94 4.47 4.76
CA VAL A 57 -3.29 3.20 5.42
C VAL A 57 -2.08 2.29 5.51
N CYS A 58 -1.31 2.14 4.43
CA CYS A 58 -0.09 1.34 4.43
C CYS A 58 0.96 1.85 5.42
N LEU A 59 1.14 3.17 5.51
CA LEU A 59 2.04 3.81 6.47
C LEU A 59 1.59 3.55 7.92
N VAL A 60 0.30 3.73 8.21
CA VAL A 60 -0.27 3.49 9.54
C VAL A 60 -0.09 2.03 9.95
N VAL A 61 -0.40 1.09 9.05
CA VAL A 61 -0.20 -0.35 9.28
C VAL A 61 1.27 -0.64 9.56
N TRP A 62 2.18 -0.08 8.76
CA TRP A 62 3.61 -0.27 8.96
C TRP A 62 4.10 0.29 10.31
N LEU A 63 3.68 1.50 10.69
CA LEU A 63 4.02 2.11 11.98
C LEU A 63 3.49 1.29 13.15
N ALA A 64 2.25 0.79 13.06
CA ALA A 64 1.61 -0.03 14.09
C ALA A 64 2.30 -1.39 14.30
N PHE A 65 2.92 -1.95 13.25
CA PHE A 65 3.71 -3.18 13.36
C PHE A 65 5.19 -2.91 13.71
N ARG A 66 5.74 -1.76 13.32
CA ARG A 66 7.12 -1.37 13.66
C ARG A 66 7.29 -1.20 15.17
N SER A 67 6.34 -0.56 15.84
CA SER A 67 6.37 -0.35 17.29
C SER A 67 6.33 -1.65 18.10
N ARG A 68 5.81 -2.75 17.54
CA ARG A 68 5.75 -4.07 18.18
C ARG A 68 7.00 -4.93 18.01
N ARG A 69 7.96 -4.54 17.15
CA ARG A 69 9.20 -5.30 16.91
C ARG A 69 10.38 -4.87 17.79
N ALA A 70 10.22 -3.80 18.59
CA ALA A 70 11.29 -3.21 19.38
C ALA A 70 11.37 -3.75 20.84
N SER A 71 10.71 -4.87 21.14
CA SER A 71 10.68 -5.51 22.46
C SER A 71 11.05 -6.98 22.36
#